data_AF-A0A7C1M3N4-F1
#
_entry.id   AF-A0A7C1M3N4-F1
#
_cell.length_a   1.000
_cell.length_b   1.000
_cell.length_c   1.000
_cell.angle_alpha   90.00
_cell.angle_beta   90.00
_cell.angle_gamma   90.00
#
_symmetry.space_group_name_H-M   'P 1'
#
loop_
_entity.id
_entity.type
_entity.pdbx_description
1 polymer ?
#
loop_
_entity_poly.entity_id
_entity_poly.type
_entity_poly.pdbx_seq_one_letter_code
_entity_poly.pdbx_strand_id
1 'polypeptide(L)'
;MNNTKDDKILPQEFHFEDTADSVRVKTVVGKDKINQDTLVRHARHFRLGAGTIIKVQVMTKEYDVLLYSADFVIERAVETMKQIIDERGERTANVIDYEIVQDSEWKSYAKVLEPVPVVEEGETERYVPGEAEAKWNPGKKTYEIKIGDEVLATERDKDRAFAIAAGSEPLAA
;
A
#
# COMPACT_ATOMS: atom_id res chain seq x y z
N MET A 1 -11.98 16.56 -20.06
CA MET A 1 -11.25 15.66 -20.97
C MET A 1 -10.21 14.94 -20.14
N ASN A 2 -10.50 13.71 -19.72
CA ASN A 2 -9.57 12.92 -18.91
C ASN A 2 -8.50 12.34 -19.84
N ASN A 3 -7.27 12.80 -19.66
CA ASN A 3 -6.08 12.21 -20.26
C ASN A 3 -5.83 10.86 -19.58
N THR A 4 -6.39 9.79 -20.14
CA THR A 4 -5.86 8.43 -19.92
C THR A 4 -4.51 8.37 -20.62
N LYS A 5 -3.46 8.77 -19.89
CA LYS A 5 -2.13 8.26 -20.21
C LYS A 5 -2.23 6.76 -20.06
N ASP A 6 -2.13 6.04 -21.17
CA ASP A 6 -1.82 4.62 -21.15
C ASP A 6 -0.57 4.46 -20.27
N ASP A 7 -0.76 3.98 -19.04
CA ASP A 7 0.31 3.51 -18.17
C ASP A 7 0.93 2.30 -18.87
N LYS A 8 1.79 2.58 -19.84
CA LYS A 8 2.58 1.58 -20.55
C LYS A 8 3.51 0.96 -19.52
N ILE A 9 3.10 -0.20 -19.03
CA ILE A 9 3.92 -1.09 -18.22
C ILE A 9 5.23 -1.31 -18.96
N LEU A 10 6.36 -0.97 -18.33
CA LEU A 10 7.67 -1.01 -18.95
C LEU A 10 8.21 -2.44 -18.91
N PRO A 11 8.95 -2.91 -19.95
CA PRO A 11 9.52 -4.26 -19.97
C PRO A 11 10.46 -4.58 -18.80
N GLN A 12 11.02 -3.56 -18.16
CA GLN A 12 11.91 -3.68 -16.98
C GLN A 12 11.14 -4.03 -15.69
N GLU A 13 9.81 -3.96 -15.73
CA GLU A 13 8.95 -4.26 -14.58
C GLU A 13 8.58 -5.74 -14.50
N PHE A 14 9.19 -6.60 -15.34
CA PHE A 14 8.97 -8.04 -15.33
C PHE A 14 10.28 -8.84 -15.41
N HIS A 15 10.49 -9.78 -14.49
CA HIS A 15 11.53 -10.80 -14.57
C HIS A 15 10.93 -12.19 -14.78
N PHE A 16 11.55 -12.94 -15.69
CA PHE A 16 11.06 -14.26 -16.12
C PHE A 16 12.05 -15.35 -15.74
N GLU A 17 11.52 -16.41 -15.12
CA GLU A 17 12.24 -17.64 -14.87
C GLU A 17 11.45 -18.78 -15.52
N ASP A 18 12.04 -19.41 -16.53
CA ASP A 18 11.40 -20.46 -17.33
C ASP A 18 11.69 -21.86 -16.77
N THR A 19 10.67 -22.71 -16.77
CA THR A 19 10.74 -24.13 -16.45
C THR A 19 9.87 -24.90 -17.43
N ALA A 20 10.15 -26.19 -17.66
CA ALA A 20 9.52 -26.99 -18.71
C ALA A 20 7.99 -26.90 -18.80
N ASP A 21 7.29 -26.67 -17.67
CA ASP A 21 5.83 -26.65 -17.59
C ASP A 21 5.25 -25.33 -17.03
N SER A 22 6.08 -24.36 -16.64
CA SER A 22 5.59 -23.10 -16.07
C SER A 22 6.55 -21.93 -16.26
N VAL A 23 5.98 -20.75 -16.45
CA VAL A 23 6.72 -19.50 -16.51
C VAL A 23 6.43 -18.71 -15.25
N ARG A 24 7.48 -18.35 -14.51
CA ARG A 24 7.35 -17.40 -13.39
C ARG A 24 7.55 -15.99 -13.88
N VAL A 25 6.67 -15.10 -13.45
CA VAL A 25 6.63 -13.69 -13.81
C VAL A 25 6.69 -12.87 -12.52
N LYS A 26 7.84 -12.29 -12.21
CA LYS A 26 7.99 -11.36 -11.08
C LYS A 26 7.79 -9.93 -11.56
N THR A 27 6.94 -9.16 -10.90
CA THR A 27 6.63 -7.78 -11.30
C THR A 27 6.48 -6.83 -10.15
N VAL A 28 6.80 -5.56 -10.36
CA VAL A 28 6.53 -4.47 -9.40
C VAL A 28 5.19 -3.79 -9.66
N VAL A 29 4.50 -4.18 -10.72
CA VAL A 29 3.20 -3.64 -11.10
C VAL A 29 2.12 -4.19 -10.18
N GLY A 30 1.27 -3.29 -9.67
CA GLY A 30 0.15 -3.65 -8.80
C GLY A 30 -0.79 -4.67 -9.44
N LYS A 31 -1.33 -5.59 -8.62
CA LYS A 31 -2.21 -6.68 -9.08
C LYS A 31 -3.42 -6.20 -9.89
N ASP A 32 -3.88 -4.98 -9.62
CA ASP A 32 -5.01 -4.29 -10.27
C ASP A 32 -4.73 -3.91 -11.73
N LYS A 33 -3.45 -3.80 -12.11
CA LYS A 33 -3.04 -3.50 -13.49
C LYS A 33 -2.72 -4.75 -14.30
N ILE A 34 -2.75 -5.93 -13.68
CA ILE A 34 -2.49 -7.21 -14.35
C ILE A 34 -3.80 -7.71 -14.96
N ASN A 35 -3.85 -7.70 -16.29
CA ASN A 35 -5.02 -8.07 -17.08
C ASN A 35 -4.65 -9.01 -18.24
N GLN A 36 -5.67 -9.54 -18.91
CA GLN A 36 -5.51 -10.47 -20.03
C GLN A 36 -4.60 -9.91 -21.13
N ASP A 37 -4.77 -8.64 -21.52
CA ASP A 37 -3.93 -7.99 -22.52
C ASP A 37 -2.45 -8.01 -22.16
N THR A 38 -2.13 -7.71 -20.90
CA THR A 38 -0.76 -7.76 -20.39
C THR A 38 -0.23 -9.19 -20.47
N LEU A 39 -0.97 -10.17 -19.98
CA LEU A 39 -0.55 -11.58 -19.99
C LEU A 39 -0.38 -12.12 -21.42
N VAL A 40 -1.28 -11.77 -22.35
CA VAL A 40 -1.22 -12.19 -23.77
C VAL A 40 0.00 -11.61 -24.48
N ARG A 41 0.34 -10.34 -24.23
CA ARG A 41 1.57 -9.75 -24.77
C ARG A 41 2.81 -10.54 -24.33
N HIS A 42 2.85 -10.97 -23.08
CA HIS A 42 3.95 -11.76 -22.55
C HIS A 42 3.95 -13.19 -23.11
N ALA A 43 2.80 -13.86 -23.15
CA ALA A 43 2.69 -15.19 -23.75
C ALA A 43 3.16 -15.20 -25.22
N ARG A 44 2.82 -14.15 -25.99
CA ARG A 44 3.33 -13.94 -27.36
C ARG A 44 4.84 -13.73 -27.41
N HIS A 45 5.39 -12.92 -26.50
CA HIS A 45 6.83 -12.65 -26.45
C HIS A 45 7.64 -13.93 -26.20
N PHE A 46 7.17 -14.79 -25.30
CA PHE A 46 7.83 -16.05 -24.95
C PHE A 46 7.35 -17.27 -25.76
N ARG A 47 6.42 -17.08 -26.70
CA ARG A 47 5.83 -18.15 -27.54
C ARG A 47 5.27 -19.32 -26.72
N LEU A 48 4.56 -18.98 -25.65
CA LEU A 48 3.99 -19.97 -24.73
C LEU A 48 2.84 -20.75 -25.40
N GLY A 49 2.71 -22.03 -25.05
CA GLY A 49 1.68 -22.91 -25.61
C GLY A 49 0.43 -22.96 -24.73
N ALA A 50 -0.62 -23.59 -25.26
CA ALA A 50 -1.74 -24.01 -24.43
C ALA A 50 -1.27 -25.00 -23.35
N GLY A 51 -1.83 -24.90 -22.15
CA GLY A 51 -1.45 -25.69 -20.97
C GLY A 51 -0.30 -25.10 -20.15
N THR A 52 0.38 -24.05 -20.61
CA THR A 52 1.42 -23.38 -19.82
C THR A 52 0.82 -22.64 -18.63
N ILE A 53 1.37 -22.88 -17.43
CA ILE A 53 1.04 -22.14 -16.21
C ILE A 53 1.93 -20.91 -16.10
N ILE A 54 1.33 -19.74 -15.97
CA ILE A 54 1.99 -18.45 -15.72
C ILE A 54 1.84 -18.12 -14.23
N LYS A 55 2.93 -18.21 -13.47
CA LYS A 55 2.97 -17.92 -12.04
C LYS A 55 3.34 -16.46 -11.82
N VAL A 56 2.36 -15.62 -11.54
CA VAL A 56 2.56 -14.18 -11.37
C VAL A 56 2.85 -13.85 -9.92
N GLN A 57 3.92 -13.11 -9.69
CA GLN A 57 4.39 -12.67 -8.39
C GLN A 57 4.56 -11.15 -8.39
N VAL A 58 3.72 -10.46 -7.63
CA VAL A 58 3.87 -9.02 -7.40
C VAL A 58 4.84 -8.82 -6.24
N MET A 59 5.91 -8.09 -6.49
CA MET A 59 7.03 -7.84 -5.60
C MET A 59 7.10 -6.36 -5.22
N THR A 60 7.85 -6.06 -4.15
CA THR A 60 8.37 -4.70 -3.87
C THR A 60 9.29 -4.20 -4.98
N LYS A 61 9.53 -2.89 -5.04
CA LYS A 61 10.38 -2.27 -6.08
C LYS A 61 11.80 -2.82 -6.11
N GLU A 62 12.27 -3.27 -4.96
CA GLU A 62 13.58 -3.85 -4.72
C GLU A 62 13.62 -5.35 -5.06
N TYR A 63 12.49 -5.95 -5.48
CA TYR A 63 12.32 -7.38 -5.79
C TYR A 63 12.67 -8.34 -4.65
N ASP A 64 12.63 -7.86 -3.41
CA ASP A 64 13.04 -8.60 -2.20
C ASP A 64 11.86 -9.21 -1.42
N VAL A 65 10.66 -8.63 -1.52
CA VAL A 65 9.46 -9.09 -0.79
C VAL A 65 8.33 -9.42 -1.75
N LEU A 66 7.76 -10.62 -1.59
CA LEU A 66 6.53 -11.04 -2.28
C LEU A 66 5.31 -10.39 -1.62
N LEU A 67 4.56 -9.60 -2.38
CA LEU A 67 3.33 -8.94 -1.92
C LEU A 67 2.09 -9.75 -2.26
N TYR A 68 2.01 -10.22 -3.51
CA TYR A 68 0.88 -11.01 -4.00
C TYR A 68 1.33 -12.09 -4.98
N SER A 69 0.59 -13.19 -5.06
CA SER A 69 0.74 -14.14 -6.16
C SER A 69 -0.58 -14.72 -6.64
N ALA A 70 -0.63 -15.05 -7.92
CA ALA A 70 -1.72 -15.80 -8.54
C ALA A 70 -1.17 -16.58 -9.72
N ASP A 71 -1.83 -17.68 -10.04
CA ASP A 71 -1.51 -18.54 -11.18
C ASP A 71 -2.54 -18.31 -12.28
N PHE A 72 -2.05 -18.26 -13.51
CA PHE A 72 -2.85 -18.12 -14.71
C PHE A 72 -2.52 -19.28 -15.64
N VAL A 73 -3.47 -19.72 -16.44
CA VAL A 73 -3.30 -20.81 -17.40
C VAL A 73 -3.65 -20.33 -18.79
N ILE A 74 -2.80 -20.68 -19.76
CA ILE A 74 -3.13 -20.51 -21.18
C ILE A 74 -4.05 -21.66 -21.59
N GLU A 75 -5.35 -21.46 -21.58
CA GLU A 75 -6.31 -22.49 -22.03
C GLU A 75 -6.25 -22.70 -23.54
N ARG A 76 -5.95 -21.63 -24.28
CA ARG A 76 -5.95 -21.64 -25.74
C ARG A 76 -4.79 -20.84 -26.30
N ALA A 77 -4.10 -21.41 -27.28
CA ALA A 77 -3.14 -20.74 -28.15
C ALA A 77 -3.33 -21.26 -29.57
N VAL A 78 -4.17 -20.59 -30.36
CA VAL A 78 -4.47 -21.00 -31.75
C VAL A 78 -3.78 -20.08 -32.73
N GLU A 79 -2.86 -20.62 -33.51
CA GLU A 79 -2.26 -19.92 -34.63
C GLU A 79 -3.18 -19.99 -35.84
N THR A 80 -3.59 -18.83 -36.34
CA THR A 80 -4.40 -18.67 -37.54
C THR A 80 -3.65 -17.82 -38.55
N MET A 81 -3.56 -18.29 -39.79
CA MET A 81 -3.03 -17.49 -40.89
C MET A 81 -4.13 -16.57 -41.41
N LYS A 82 -3.95 -15.26 -41.28
CA LYS A 82 -4.87 -14.25 -41.81
C LYS A 82 -4.29 -13.60 -43.06
N GLN A 83 -5.10 -13.55 -44.10
CA GLN A 83 -4.84 -12.74 -45.28
C GLN A 83 -5.33 -11.33 -45.00
N ILE A 84 -4.41 -10.36 -45.01
CA ILE A 84 -4.69 -8.94 -44.82
C ILE A 84 -4.57 -8.29 -46.19
N ILE A 85 -5.66 -7.70 -46.65
CA ILE A 85 -5.73 -6.93 -47.88
C ILE A 85 -5.93 -5.47 -47.47
N ASP A 86 -4.93 -4.63 -47.71
CA ASP A 86 -4.97 -3.19 -47.45
C ASP A 86 -4.49 -2.39 -48.66
N GLU A 87 -4.48 -1.05 -48.57
CA GLU A 87 -4.07 -0.15 -49.67
C GLU A 87 -2.61 -0.37 -50.13
N ARG A 88 -1.81 -1.09 -49.34
CA ARG A 88 -0.40 -1.41 -49.63
C ARG A 88 -0.23 -2.81 -50.23
N GLY A 89 -1.33 -3.54 -50.45
CA GLY A 89 -1.35 -4.84 -51.12
C GLY A 89 -1.82 -5.97 -50.21
N GLU A 90 -1.56 -7.19 -50.68
CA GLU A 90 -1.95 -8.42 -50.01
C GLU A 90 -0.77 -8.99 -49.22
N ARG A 91 -0.98 -9.27 -47.93
CA ARG A 91 0.01 -9.93 -47.07
C ARG A 91 -0.64 -10.99 -46.20
N THR A 92 0.08 -12.07 -45.94
CA THR A 92 -0.31 -13.09 -44.96
C THR A 92 0.38 -12.82 -43.63
N ALA A 93 -0.37 -12.84 -42.54
CA ALA A 93 0.16 -12.71 -41.19
C ALA A 93 -0.35 -13.85 -40.31
N ASN A 94 0.56 -14.47 -39.56
CA ASN A 94 0.18 -15.42 -38.52
C ASN A 94 -0.28 -14.63 -37.29
N VAL A 95 -1.50 -14.89 -36.85
CA VAL A 95 -2.08 -14.32 -35.64
C VAL A 95 -2.32 -15.45 -34.67
N ILE A 96 -1.69 -15.36 -33.49
CA ILE A 96 -1.94 -16.32 -32.41
C ILE A 96 -2.95 -15.71 -31.46
N ASP A 97 -4.10 -16.36 -31.36
CA ASP A 97 -5.17 -16.02 -30.43
C ASP A 97 -4.95 -16.79 -29.13
N TYR A 98 -4.80 -16.02 -28.04
CA TYR A 98 -4.55 -16.53 -26.70
C TYR A 98 -5.79 -16.34 -25.82
N GLU A 99 -6.12 -17.37 -25.05
CA GLU A 99 -7.05 -17.31 -23.95
C GLU A 99 -6.29 -17.64 -22.68
N ILE A 100 -6.24 -16.68 -21.76
CA ILE A 100 -5.51 -16.80 -20.51
C ILE A 100 -6.50 -16.55 -19.39
N VAL A 101 -6.67 -17.55 -18.53
CA VAL A 101 -7.60 -17.51 -17.40
C VAL A 101 -6.84 -17.48 -16.09
N GLN A 102 -7.41 -16.85 -15.08
CA GLN A 102 -6.89 -16.92 -13.73
C GLN A 102 -7.34 -18.25 -13.11
N ASP A 103 -6.37 -19.08 -12.73
CA ASP A 103 -6.62 -20.42 -12.16
C ASP A 103 -6.69 -20.37 -10.62
N SER A 104 -5.97 -19.43 -9.99
CA SER A 104 -6.01 -19.25 -8.55
C SER A 104 -6.30 -17.82 -8.12
N GLU A 105 -7.05 -17.67 -7.03
CA GLU A 105 -7.27 -16.37 -6.39
C GLU A 105 -5.95 -15.73 -5.95
N TRP A 106 -5.93 -14.39 -5.93
CA TRP A 106 -4.79 -13.63 -5.44
C TRP A 106 -4.52 -13.94 -3.96
N LYS A 107 -3.37 -14.53 -3.69
CA LYS A 107 -2.86 -14.70 -2.32
C LYS A 107 -2.06 -13.47 -1.94
N SER A 108 -2.34 -12.92 -0.75
CA SER A 108 -1.54 -11.83 -0.16
C SER A 108 -0.49 -12.41 0.77
N TYR A 109 0.74 -11.94 0.59
CA TYR A 109 1.91 -12.29 1.40
C TYR A 109 2.55 -11.07 2.05
N ALA A 110 2.02 -9.88 1.77
CA ALA A 110 2.29 -8.73 2.58
C ALA A 110 2.02 -9.14 4.02
N LYS A 111 3.03 -9.05 4.90
CA LYS A 111 2.74 -9.00 6.34
C LYS A 111 1.73 -7.89 6.47
N VAL A 112 0.48 -8.26 6.77
CA VAL A 112 -0.44 -7.31 7.37
C VAL A 112 0.32 -6.91 8.63
N LEU A 113 0.98 -5.75 8.60
CA LEU A 113 1.14 -5.01 9.83
C LEU A 113 -0.31 -4.87 10.26
N GLU A 114 -0.73 -5.70 11.21
CA GLU A 114 -2.02 -5.50 11.87
C GLU A 114 -2.08 -4.01 12.12
N PRO A 115 -3.17 -3.32 11.69
CA PRO A 115 -3.28 -1.90 11.98
C PRO A 115 -3.00 -1.81 13.47
N VAL A 116 -1.87 -1.16 13.81
CA VAL A 116 -1.56 -0.85 15.20
C VAL A 116 -2.86 -0.25 15.70
N PRO A 117 -3.53 -0.87 16.69
CA PRO A 117 -4.82 -0.38 17.11
C PRO A 117 -4.63 1.11 17.30
N VAL A 118 -5.44 1.90 16.58
CA VAL A 118 -5.46 3.33 16.79
C VAL A 118 -5.89 3.44 18.24
N VAL A 119 -4.90 3.60 19.12
CA VAL A 119 -5.12 4.08 20.46
C VAL A 119 -5.65 5.46 20.16
N GLU A 120 -6.98 5.64 20.26
CA GLU A 120 -7.50 6.98 20.45
C GLU A 120 -6.63 7.56 21.56
N GLU A 121 -5.87 8.60 21.25
CA GLU A 121 -5.14 9.35 22.26
C GLU A 121 -6.20 9.84 23.24
N GLY A 122 -6.44 9.04 24.28
CA GLY A 122 -7.15 9.51 25.46
C GLY A 122 -6.39 10.74 25.90
N GLU A 123 -7.12 11.84 26.04
CA GLU A 123 -6.63 13.11 26.55
C GLU A 123 -5.65 12.81 27.69
N THR A 124 -4.36 13.02 27.44
CA THR A 124 -3.34 12.60 28.39
C THR A 124 -3.46 13.56 29.56
N GLU A 125 -4.09 13.10 30.65
CA GLU A 125 -4.21 13.84 31.90
C GLU A 125 -2.80 14.31 32.32
N ARG A 126 -2.53 15.60 32.15
CA ARG A 126 -1.19 16.16 32.36
C ARG A 126 -1.05 16.54 33.82
N TYR A 127 -0.41 15.68 34.60
CA TYR A 127 -0.08 15.96 35.99
C TYR A 127 1.15 16.86 36.10
N VAL A 128 1.18 17.68 37.15
CA VAL A 128 2.33 18.53 37.45
C VAL A 128 3.40 17.69 38.17
N PRO A 129 4.69 17.82 37.80
CA PRO A 129 5.79 17.24 38.57
C PRO A 129 5.72 17.68 40.05
N GLY A 130 6.07 16.79 40.98
CA GLY A 130 5.89 16.94 42.43
C GLY A 130 6.69 18.06 43.14
N GLU A 131 7.15 19.07 42.39
CA GLU A 131 7.89 20.24 42.88
C GLU A 131 7.11 21.56 42.62
N ALA A 132 5.85 21.48 42.21
CA ALA A 132 5.08 22.67 41.92
C ALA A 132 4.48 23.34 43.16
N GLU A 133 4.39 24.67 43.11
CA GLU A 133 3.78 25.49 44.14
C GLU A 133 2.62 26.30 43.58
N ALA A 134 1.52 26.39 44.32
CA ALA A 134 0.39 27.26 44.01
C ALA A 134 0.53 28.59 44.77
N LYS A 135 0.59 29.72 44.05
CA LYS A 135 0.74 31.05 44.64
C LYS A 135 -0.33 32.01 44.13
N TRP A 136 -0.99 32.73 45.04
CA TRP A 136 -1.97 33.74 44.68
C TRP A 136 -1.33 34.92 43.94
N ASN A 137 -1.84 35.23 42.75
CA ASN A 137 -1.49 36.44 42.01
C ASN A 137 -2.60 37.50 42.20
N PRO A 138 -2.36 38.55 43.02
CA PRO A 138 -3.37 39.58 43.28
C PRO A 138 -3.71 40.44 42.05
N GLY A 139 -2.81 40.54 41.07
CA GLY A 139 -3.04 41.30 39.84
C GLY A 139 -4.02 40.60 38.89
N LYS A 140 -3.94 39.27 38.78
CA LYS A 140 -4.81 38.46 37.93
C LYS A 140 -6.03 37.89 38.65
N LYS A 141 -6.05 37.95 39.99
CA LYS A 141 -7.07 37.35 40.86
C LYS A 141 -7.22 35.84 40.61
N THR A 142 -6.10 35.16 40.42
CA THR A 142 -6.00 33.71 40.22
C THR A 142 -4.80 33.16 40.98
N TYR A 143 -4.83 31.88 41.32
CA TYR A 143 -3.66 31.13 41.74
C TYR A 143 -2.82 30.76 40.50
N GLU A 144 -1.52 30.98 40.57
CA GLU A 144 -0.55 30.53 39.56
C GLU A 144 0.14 29.28 40.11
N ILE A 145 0.10 28.18 39.35
CA ILE A 145 0.81 26.93 39.64
C ILE A 145 2.16 27.01 38.92
N LYS A 146 3.26 26.91 39.67
CA LYS A 146 4.61 27.18 39.17
C LYS A 146 5.62 26.11 39.54
N ILE A 147 6.64 25.94 38.71
CA ILE A 147 7.89 25.26 39.07
C ILE A 147 9.02 26.28 38.89
N GLY A 148 9.68 26.63 40.00
CA GLY A 148 10.63 27.75 40.02
C GLY A 148 9.98 29.06 39.57
N ASP A 149 10.49 29.65 38.49
CA ASP A 149 9.99 30.90 37.91
C ASP A 149 8.98 30.68 36.76
N GLU A 150 8.74 29.44 36.34
CA GLU A 150 7.83 29.11 35.24
C GLU A 150 6.39 28.93 35.71
N VAL A 151 5.42 29.53 35.01
CA VAL A 151 3.98 29.37 35.29
C VAL A 151 3.40 28.30 34.37
N LEU A 152 2.97 27.19 34.97
CA LEU A 152 2.42 26.03 34.24
C LEU A 152 0.92 26.16 33.98
N ALA A 153 0.18 26.71 34.95
CA ALA A 153 -1.25 26.99 34.80
C ALA A 153 -1.75 28.07 35.77
N THR A 154 -2.97 28.54 35.53
CA THR A 154 -3.70 29.45 36.42
C THR A 154 -5.05 28.87 36.77
N GLU A 155 -5.41 28.89 38.05
CA GLU A 155 -6.67 28.38 38.55
C GLU A 155 -7.34 29.42 39.45
N ARG A 156 -8.67 29.50 39.42
CA ARG A 156 -9.43 30.45 40.24
C ARG A 156 -9.77 29.87 41.60
N ASP A 157 -10.03 28.58 41.63
CA ASP A 157 -10.33 27.86 42.87
C ASP A 157 -9.05 27.59 43.65
N LYS A 158 -9.05 27.95 44.94
CA LYS A 158 -7.89 27.77 45.81
C LYS A 158 -7.58 26.30 45.99
N ASP A 159 -8.55 25.51 46.40
CA ASP A 159 -8.36 24.12 46.82
C ASP A 159 -7.94 23.28 45.61
N ARG A 160 -8.53 23.56 44.44
CA ARG A 160 -8.11 22.98 43.17
C ARG A 160 -6.69 23.35 42.79
N ALA A 161 -6.29 24.61 42.92
CA ALA A 161 -4.92 25.03 42.60
C ALA A 161 -3.87 24.30 43.45
N PHE A 162 -4.15 24.11 44.75
CA PHE A 162 -3.29 23.34 45.64
C PHE A 162 -3.29 21.84 45.31
N ALA A 163 -4.43 21.27 44.92
CA ALA A 163 -4.53 19.88 44.49
C ALA A 163 -3.74 19.60 43.20
N ILE A 164 -3.79 20.54 42.23
CA ILE A 164 -3.01 20.46 40.99
C ILE A 164 -1.50 20.59 41.28
N ALA A 165 -1.09 21.54 42.12
CA ALA A 165 0.32 21.70 42.50
C ALA A 165 0.87 20.48 43.27
N ALA A 166 0.03 19.83 44.08
CA ALA A 166 0.36 18.59 44.77
C ALA A 166 0.31 17.34 43.86
N GLY A 167 0.00 17.50 42.57
CA GLY A 167 -0.13 16.39 41.62
C GLY A 167 -1.30 15.45 41.90
N SER A 168 -2.27 15.87 42.71
CA SER A 168 -3.47 15.10 43.06
C SER A 168 -4.61 15.31 42.05
N GLU A 169 -4.58 16.41 41.30
CA GLU A 169 -5.47 16.67 40.17
C GLU A 169 -4.67 17.01 38.91
N PRO A 170 -5.16 16.65 37.72
CA PRO A 170 -4.50 17.00 36.46
C PRO A 170 -4.69 18.48 36.13
N LEU A 171 -3.78 19.02 35.32
CA LEU A 171 -3.98 20.30 34.65
C LEU A 171 -5.20 20.17 33.74
N ALA A 172 -6.17 21.07 33.88
CA ALA A 172 -7.25 21.17 32.91
C ALA A 172 -6.66 21.48 31.52
N ALA A 173 -7.11 20.78 30.49
CA ALA A 173 -6.76 21.03 29.09
C ALA A 173 -7.24 22.41 28.62
#